data_AF-A0A965P799-F1
#
_entry.id   AF-A0A965P799-F1
#
_cell.length_a   1.000
_cell.length_b   1.000
_cell.length_c   1.000
_cell.angle_alpha   90.00
_cell.angle_beta   90.00
_cell.angle_gamma   90.00
#
_symmetry.space_group_name_H-M   'P 1'
#
loop_
_entity.id
_entity.type
_entity.pdbx_description
1 polymer ?
#
loop_
_entity_poly.entity_id
_entity_poly.type
_entity_poly.pdbx_seq_one_letter_code
_entity_poly.pdbx_strand_id
1 'polypeptide(L)'
;MTPVQRSPGTKQRMRMSPKARPLTVAELVELRELTRELRGLVKVARELGQYVPASQAAAMMGFKSVRTLLDLVREGHFPGAWKPAANRLHLRVDEVIAYIEARRVQAPALEDVHE
;
A
#
# COMPACT_ATOMS: atom_id res chain seq x y z
N MET A 1 27.63 58.64 10.21
CA MET A 1 28.13 57.24 10.26
C MET A 1 27.48 56.56 11.46
N THR A 2 26.51 55.68 11.24
CA THR A 2 25.80 54.95 12.30
C THR A 2 26.34 53.52 12.41
N PRO A 3 26.61 52.98 13.61
CA PRO A 3 27.14 51.64 13.74
C PRO A 3 26.02 50.59 13.65
N VAL A 4 26.26 49.56 12.83
CA VAL A 4 25.38 48.39 12.68
C VAL A 4 25.48 47.52 13.93
N GLN A 5 24.40 47.47 14.72
CA GLN A 5 24.26 46.49 15.80
C GLN A 5 24.10 45.08 15.20
N ARG A 6 25.03 44.17 15.51
CA ARG A 6 24.91 42.74 15.21
C ARG A 6 24.13 42.07 16.34
N SER A 7 22.96 41.51 16.01
CA SER A 7 22.16 40.72 16.94
C SER A 7 22.95 39.51 17.44
N PRO A 8 22.90 39.18 18.75
CA PRO A 8 23.58 38.01 19.29
C PRO A 8 22.92 36.74 18.74
N GLY A 9 23.73 35.91 18.09
CA GLY A 9 23.31 34.69 17.42
C GLY A 9 22.44 33.81 18.31
N THR A 10 21.27 33.45 17.77
CA THR A 10 20.38 32.42 18.31
C THR A 10 21.20 31.14 18.46
N LYS A 11 21.56 30.78 19.71
CA LYS A 11 22.13 29.46 20.00
C LYS A 11 21.07 28.42 19.66
N GLN A 12 21.16 27.89 18.45
CA GLN A 12 20.38 26.75 18.01
C GLN A 12 20.74 25.58 18.93
N ARG A 13 19.91 25.35 19.95
CA ARG A 13 20.00 24.16 20.80
C ARG A 13 19.90 22.97 19.86
N MET A 14 21.03 22.30 19.60
CA MET A 14 21.03 20.99 18.97
C MET A 14 20.16 20.08 19.85
N ARG A 15 18.94 19.80 19.40
CA ARG A 15 18.14 18.73 19.98
C ARG A 15 18.88 17.45 19.64
N MET A 16 19.67 16.95 20.59
CA MET A 16 20.20 15.60 20.53
C MET A 16 18.98 14.68 20.40
N SER A 17 18.83 14.02 19.26
CA SER A 17 17.82 12.97 19.10
C SER A 17 18.02 11.97 20.25
N PRO A 18 16.96 11.58 20.97
CA PRO A 18 17.09 10.60 22.04
C PRO A 18 17.75 9.36 21.47
N LYS A 19 18.94 9.00 22.00
CA LYS A 19 19.65 7.79 21.60
C LYS A 19 18.69 6.62 21.75
N ALA A 20 18.36 5.95 20.65
CA ALA A 20 17.52 4.76 20.66
C ALA A 20 18.12 3.76 21.66
N ARG A 21 17.38 3.43 22.73
CA ARG A 21 17.83 2.40 23.66
C ARG A 21 17.77 1.04 22.95
N PRO A 22 18.75 0.16 23.15
CA PRO A 22 18.64 -1.21 22.67
C PRO A 22 17.46 -1.89 23.39
N LEU A 23 16.66 -2.63 22.63
CA LEU A 23 15.57 -3.44 23.17
C LEU A 23 16.14 -4.50 24.10
N THR A 24 15.48 -4.70 25.24
CA THR A 24 15.77 -5.79 26.16
C THR A 24 15.32 -7.12 25.56
N VAL A 25 15.87 -8.24 26.06
CA VAL A 25 15.50 -9.59 25.57
C VAL A 25 14.00 -9.85 25.76
N ALA A 26 13.38 -9.35 26.83
CA ALA A 26 11.94 -9.45 27.06
C ALA A 26 11.13 -8.71 25.98
N GLU A 27 11.51 -7.47 25.66
CA GLU A 27 10.86 -6.69 24.59
C GLU A 27 11.03 -7.35 23.23
N LEU A 28 12.17 -8.01 22.96
CA LEU A 28 12.38 -8.76 21.72
C LEU A 28 11.49 -10.01 21.61
N VAL A 29 11.24 -10.70 22.72
CA VAL A 29 10.32 -11.84 22.76
C VAL A 29 8.88 -11.37 22.54
N GLU A 30 8.46 -10.29 23.20
CA GLU A 30 7.14 -9.68 22.98
C GLU A 30 6.96 -9.24 21.53
N LEU A 31 7.97 -8.60 20.93
CA LEU A 31 7.93 -8.23 19.50
C LEU A 31 7.80 -9.47 18.59
N ARG A 32 8.46 -10.57 18.95
CA ARG A 32 8.39 -11.82 18.19
C ARG A 32 7.00 -12.45 18.27
N GLU A 33 6.37 -12.45 19.44
CA GLU A 33 5.01 -12.95 19.59
C GLU A 33 4.01 -12.05 18.88
N LEU A 34 4.12 -10.72 19.02
CA LEU A 34 3.30 -9.76 18.26
C LEU A 34 3.43 -9.97 16.74
N THR A 35 4.65 -10.16 16.23
CA THR A 35 4.85 -10.43 14.80
C THR A 35 4.30 -11.79 14.37
N ARG A 36 4.24 -12.78 15.26
CA ARG A 36 3.63 -14.09 15.02
C ARG A 36 2.11 -14.01 14.98
N GLU A 37 1.50 -13.28 15.91
CA GLU A 37 0.06 -12.99 15.93
C GLU A 37 -0.36 -12.23 14.67
N LEU A 38 0.42 -11.20 14.28
CA LEU A 38 0.16 -10.44 13.07
C LEU A 38 0.19 -11.31 11.81
N ARG A 39 1.15 -12.26 11.72
CA ARG A 39 1.17 -13.25 10.64
C ARG A 39 -0.07 -14.15 10.65
N GLY A 40 -0.54 -14.55 11.84
CA GLY A 40 -1.77 -15.31 11.99
C GLY A 40 -2.99 -14.56 11.48
N LEU A 41 -3.14 -13.29 11.86
CA LEU A 41 -4.23 -12.42 11.41
C LEU A 41 -4.20 -12.19 9.89
N VAL A 42 -3.02 -11.96 9.32
CA VAL A 42 -2.85 -11.83 7.86
C VAL A 42 -3.26 -13.13 7.13
N LYS A 43 -2.97 -14.29 7.74
CA LYS A 43 -3.40 -15.58 7.19
C LYS A 43 -4.92 -15.74 7.25
N VAL A 44 -5.57 -15.40 8.37
CA VAL A 44 -7.04 -15.45 8.50
C VAL A 44 -7.72 -14.50 7.52
N ALA A 45 -7.23 -13.26 7.37
CA ALA A 45 -7.75 -12.31 6.39
C ALA A 45 -7.63 -12.82 4.94
N ARG A 46 -6.59 -13.61 4.65
CA ARG A 46 -6.39 -14.26 3.35
C ARG A 46 -7.37 -15.43 3.13
N GLU A 47 -7.64 -16.22 4.17
CA GLU A 47 -8.57 -17.36 4.12
C GLU A 47 -10.03 -16.91 4.07
N LEU A 48 -10.35 -15.74 4.61
CA LEU A 48 -11.66 -15.08 4.45
C LEU A 48 -11.91 -14.50 3.03
N GLY A 49 -11.05 -14.81 2.05
CA GLY A 49 -11.33 -14.57 0.63
C GLY A 49 -11.15 -13.13 0.16
N GLN A 50 -10.46 -12.29 0.91
CA GLN A 50 -10.35 -10.86 0.58
C GLN A 50 -9.27 -10.53 -0.43
N TYR A 51 -8.35 -11.44 -0.75
CA TYR A 51 -7.22 -11.17 -1.65
C TYR A 51 -7.07 -12.22 -2.74
N VAL A 52 -6.89 -11.75 -3.99
CA VAL A 52 -6.62 -12.59 -5.16
C VAL A 52 -5.21 -12.31 -5.72
N PRO A 53 -4.52 -13.33 -6.25
CA PRO A 53 -3.26 -13.13 -6.96
C PRO A 53 -3.45 -12.20 -8.17
N ALA A 54 -2.42 -11.41 -8.50
CA ALA A 54 -2.43 -10.48 -9.61
C ALA A 54 -2.74 -11.12 -10.97
N SER A 55 -2.35 -12.39 -11.19
CA SER A 55 -2.73 -13.14 -12.39
C SER A 55 -4.24 -13.37 -12.48
N GLN A 56 -4.87 -13.73 -11.37
CA GLN A 56 -6.31 -13.94 -11.29
C GLN A 56 -7.07 -12.61 -11.40
N ALA A 57 -6.61 -11.57 -10.69
CA ALA A 57 -7.17 -10.23 -10.78
C ALA A 57 -7.10 -9.67 -12.22
N ALA A 58 -5.97 -9.84 -12.90
CA ALA A 58 -5.82 -9.41 -14.30
C ALA A 58 -6.82 -10.11 -15.22
N ALA A 59 -7.03 -11.43 -15.03
CA ALA A 59 -8.03 -12.17 -15.79
C ALA A 59 -9.47 -11.68 -15.51
N MET A 60 -9.80 -11.41 -14.24
CA MET A 60 -11.12 -10.87 -13.86
C MET A 60 -11.39 -9.49 -14.47
N MET A 61 -10.37 -8.64 -14.59
CA MET A 61 -10.47 -7.31 -15.20
C MET A 61 -10.40 -7.32 -16.74
N GLY A 62 -10.21 -8.49 -17.35
CA GLY A 62 -10.08 -8.64 -18.81
C GLY A 62 -8.73 -8.17 -19.37
N PHE A 63 -7.69 -8.06 -18.55
CA PHE A 63 -6.35 -7.70 -19.02
C PHE A 63 -5.62 -8.90 -19.63
N LYS A 64 -4.97 -8.67 -20.77
CA LYS A 64 -4.13 -9.68 -21.45
C LYS A 64 -2.80 -9.93 -20.74
N SER A 65 -2.38 -9.03 -19.84
CA SER A 65 -1.11 -9.12 -19.14
C SER A 65 -1.20 -8.57 -17.73
N VAL A 66 -0.53 -9.25 -16.80
CA VAL A 66 -0.33 -8.77 -15.42
C VAL A 66 0.49 -7.47 -15.39
N ARG A 67 1.25 -7.16 -16.45
CA ARG A 67 2.02 -5.92 -16.53
C ARG A 67 1.13 -4.68 -16.47
N THR A 68 0.00 -4.68 -17.17
CA THR A 68 -0.98 -3.60 -17.11
C THR A 68 -1.50 -3.40 -15.69
N LEU A 69 -1.76 -4.50 -14.98
CA LEU A 69 -2.18 -4.44 -13.58
C LEU A 69 -1.08 -3.88 -12.66
N LEU A 70 0.19 -4.21 -12.92
CA LEU A 70 1.31 -3.66 -12.16
C LEU A 70 1.47 -2.16 -12.36
N ASP A 71 1.22 -1.66 -13.57
CA ASP A 71 1.27 -0.23 -13.86
C ASP A 71 0.13 0.52 -13.13
N LEU A 72 -1.09 -0.03 -13.13
CA LEU A 72 -2.22 0.52 -12.34
C LEU A 72 -1.95 0.54 -10.84
N VAL A 73 -1.27 -0.48 -10.32
CA VAL A 73 -0.86 -0.53 -8.90
C VAL A 73 0.18 0.54 -8.60
N ARG A 74 1.13 0.80 -9.52
CA ARG A 74 2.11 1.89 -9.39
C ARG A 74 1.47 3.28 -9.46
N GLU A 75 0.41 3.41 -10.25
CA GLU A 75 -0.42 4.62 -10.37
C GLU A 75 -1.32 4.83 -9.13
N GLY A 76 -1.41 3.84 -8.23
CA GLY A 76 -2.15 3.95 -6.98
C GLY A 76 -3.63 3.60 -7.08
N HIS A 77 -4.08 2.97 -8.17
CA HIS A 77 -5.47 2.53 -8.32
C HIS A 77 -5.88 1.41 -7.34
N PHE A 78 -4.91 0.70 -6.77
CA PHE A 78 -5.12 -0.40 -5.83
C PHE A 78 -4.33 -0.15 -4.54
N PRO A 79 -4.82 0.72 -3.63
CA PRO A 79 -4.09 1.10 -2.42
C PRO A 79 -3.92 -0.06 -1.42
N GLY A 80 -4.83 -1.05 -1.45
CA GLY A 80 -4.74 -2.29 -0.69
C GLY A 80 -3.87 -3.36 -1.33
N ALA A 81 -3.18 -3.07 -2.44
CA ALA A 81 -2.32 -4.04 -3.08
C ALA A 81 -1.15 -4.44 -2.18
N TRP A 82 -0.91 -5.74 -2.07
CA TRP A 82 0.06 -6.31 -1.14
C TRP A 82 1.03 -7.26 -1.83
N LYS A 83 2.31 -7.23 -1.41
CA LYS A 83 3.39 -8.05 -1.97
C LYS A 83 4.09 -8.87 -0.88
N PRO A 84 3.57 -10.05 -0.49
CA PRO A 84 4.14 -10.90 0.56
C PRO A 84 5.56 -11.39 0.28
N ALA A 85 5.91 -11.56 -0.99
CA ALA A 85 7.21 -12.07 -1.41
C ALA A 85 7.57 -11.50 -2.79
N ALA A 86 8.86 -11.52 -3.12
CA ALA A 86 9.35 -11.11 -4.43
C ALA A 86 8.53 -11.84 -5.53
N ASN A 87 7.84 -11.05 -6.35
CA ASN A 87 6.98 -11.47 -7.47
C ASN A 87 5.56 -12.02 -7.23
N ARG A 88 4.99 -11.99 -6.02
CA ARG A 88 3.57 -12.34 -5.85
C ARG A 88 2.75 -11.16 -5.36
N LEU A 89 2.31 -10.32 -6.30
CA LEU A 89 1.34 -9.26 -6.03
C LEU A 89 -0.04 -9.88 -5.77
N HIS A 90 -0.70 -9.41 -4.73
CA HIS A 90 -2.08 -9.74 -4.38
C HIS A 90 -2.89 -8.45 -4.32
N LEU A 91 -4.12 -8.50 -4.81
CA LEU A 91 -5.05 -7.38 -4.79
C LEU A 91 -6.26 -7.75 -3.95
N ARG A 92 -6.86 -6.75 -3.34
CA ARG A 92 -8.11 -6.99 -2.63
C ARG A 92 -9.26 -7.20 -3.61
N VAL A 93 -10.14 -8.16 -3.30
CA VAL A 93 -11.27 -8.51 -4.14
C VAL A 93 -12.27 -7.35 -4.27
N ASP A 94 -12.51 -6.60 -3.20
CA ASP A 94 -13.39 -5.43 -3.21
C ASP A 94 -12.87 -4.32 -4.14
N GLU A 95 -11.56 -4.05 -4.12
CA GLU A 95 -10.95 -3.09 -5.06
C GLU A 95 -11.01 -3.58 -6.51
N VAL A 96 -10.84 -4.89 -6.73
CA VAL A 96 -10.97 -5.49 -8.07
C VAL A 96 -12.38 -5.33 -8.62
N ILE A 97 -13.40 -5.60 -7.80
CA ILE A 97 -14.82 -5.43 -8.17
C ILE A 97 -15.13 -3.96 -8.43
N ALA A 98 -14.73 -3.06 -7.52
CA ALA A 98 -14.94 -1.63 -7.66
C ALA A 98 -14.33 -1.07 -8.97
N TYR A 99 -13.14 -1.55 -9.34
CA TYR A 99 -12.50 -1.17 -10.60
C TYR A 99 -13.30 -1.65 -11.83
N ILE A 100 -13.81 -2.88 -11.81
CA ILE A 100 -14.63 -3.44 -12.90
C ILE A 100 -15.95 -2.65 -13.03
N GLU A 101 -16.60 -2.33 -11.91
CA GLU A 101 -17.82 -1.54 -11.89
C GLU A 101 -17.59 -0.12 -12.40
N ALA A 102 -16.53 0.56 -11.95
CA ALA A 102 -16.16 1.88 -12.42
C ALA A 102 -15.91 1.91 -13.94
N ARG A 103 -15.25 0.89 -14.50
CA ARG A 103 -15.08 0.75 -15.97
C ARG A 103 -16.39 0.51 -16.70
N ARG A 104 -17.33 -0.23 -16.13
CA ARG A 104 -18.66 -0.43 -16.72
C ARG A 104 -19.46 0.87 -16.77
N VAL A 105 -19.36 1.70 -15.74
CA VAL A 105 -20.06 3.00 -15.68
C VAL A 105 -19.41 4.02 -16.64
N GLN A 106 -18.09 3.95 -16.86
CA GLN A 106 -17.37 4.82 -17.80
C GLN A 106 -17.47 4.39 -19.27
N ALA A 107 -17.93 3.18 -19.56
CA ALA A 107 -18.31 2.78 -20.91
C ALA A 107 -19.78 3.17 -21.10
N PRO A 108 -20.12 4.35 -21.67
CA PRO A 108 -21.48 4.55 -22.13
C PRO A 108 -21.78 3.42 -23.10
N ALA A 109 -22.94 2.79 -22.89
CA ALA A 109 -23.44 1.77 -23.77
C ALA A 109 -23.35 2.32 -25.20
N LEU A 110 -22.64 1.62 -26.08
CA LEU A 110 -22.94 1.66 -27.51
C LEU A 110 -24.29 0.96 -27.68
N GLU A 111 -25.34 1.60 -27.17
CA GLU A 111 -26.69 1.42 -27.71
C GLU A 111 -26.76 2.25 -29.00
N ASP A 112 -27.45 1.67 -29.99
CA ASP A 112 -27.77 2.21 -31.33
C ASP A 112 -26.62 2.13 -32.36
N VAL A 113 -26.77 1.62 -33.60
CA VAL A 113 -27.93 1.49 -34.50
C VAL A 113 -27.63 0.34 -35.48
N HIS A 114 -28.50 -0.66 -35.62
CA HIS A 114 -28.71 -1.37 -36.89
C HIS A 114 -30.22 -1.42 -37.11
N GLU A 115 -30.70 -0.40 -37.82
CA GLU A 115 -31.99 -0.38 -38.50
C GLU A 115 -31.90 -1.19 -39.81
#